data_AF-A0A3M1LUP4-F1
#
_entry.id   AF-A0A3M1LUP4-F1
#
_cell.length_a   1.000
_cell.length_b   1.000
_cell.length_c   1.000
_cell.angle_alpha   90.00
_cell.angle_beta   90.00
_cell.angle_gamma   90.00
#
_symmetry.space_group_name_H-M   'P 1'
#
loop_
_entity.id
_entity.type
_entity.pdbx_description
1 polymer ?
#
loop_
_entity_poly.entity_id
_entity_poly.type
_entity_poly.pdbx_seq_one_letter_code
_entity_poly.pdbx_strand_id
1 'polypeptide(L)'
;MNLRPDPTFHASPKLAMQAPVEKLAFTLMLSPDGSQPDGLAVIDVDPGSKSYGQIVHKLLMPNKGDEFHHFGWNACSSSLSPLTGHTFLERRYLIIPGIRSSRIYVVDVKDPLKPAIHKIIEPEELMARTGYSRPHTIHCGPEGIYVSTLGGGGKDGTDGPPGIFIMDCKTFDILGRYEMDRGAQEKHYDFWWNLPRDYMVSSEWGLPPQFENGLVPEDLLSNKYGHKLHFWDLRERRNRQTIDLGENHQMALEVRPAHDPVREYGFCGVVVDTTNLQGSIFTWWRNPDGSFEAKKTITIDPQPADPADLPDLLKGFSAVPPLVTDIDL
;
A
#
# COMPACT_ATOMS: atom_id res chain seq x y z
N MET A 1 36.32 -4.17 -3.67
CA MET A 1 34.84 -4.07 -3.56
C MET A 1 34.29 -3.95 -4.96
N ASN A 2 33.46 -4.89 -5.42
CA ASN A 2 32.82 -4.76 -6.73
C ASN A 2 31.74 -3.67 -6.62
N LEU A 3 31.95 -2.57 -7.35
CA LEU A 3 31.08 -1.38 -7.45
C LEU A 3 29.79 -1.64 -8.25
N ARG A 4 29.27 -2.87 -8.26
CA ARG A 4 28.11 -3.22 -9.09
C ARG A 4 26.82 -3.01 -8.28
N PRO A 5 25.75 -2.48 -8.90
CA PRO A 5 24.42 -2.45 -8.29
C PRO A 5 23.96 -3.85 -7.89
N ASP A 6 23.03 -3.90 -6.94
CA ASP A 6 22.33 -5.13 -6.56
C ASP A 6 21.77 -5.85 -7.81
N PRO A 7 22.00 -7.17 -7.98
CA PRO A 7 21.57 -7.90 -9.17
C PRO A 7 20.04 -7.98 -9.34
N THR A 8 19.28 -7.67 -8.29
CA THR A 8 17.80 -7.60 -8.31
C THR A 8 17.28 -6.21 -8.62
N PHE A 9 18.16 -5.24 -8.91
CA PHE A 9 17.76 -3.94 -9.43
C PHE A 9 17.74 -3.99 -10.96
N HIS A 10 16.59 -3.63 -11.53
CA HIS A 10 16.34 -3.71 -12.96
C HIS A 10 16.04 -2.32 -13.51
N ALA A 11 16.79 -1.87 -14.52
CA ALA A 11 16.66 -0.52 -15.05
C ALA A 11 15.37 -0.29 -15.87
N SER A 12 14.65 -1.36 -16.23
CA SER A 12 13.38 -1.27 -16.96
C SER A 12 12.48 -2.49 -16.66
N PRO A 13 11.17 -2.38 -16.90
CA PRO A 13 10.25 -3.51 -16.78
C PRO A 13 10.69 -4.72 -17.63
N LYS A 14 11.17 -4.47 -18.86
CA LYS A 14 11.67 -5.54 -19.75
C LYS A 14 12.82 -6.33 -19.11
N LEU A 15 13.77 -5.65 -18.45
CA LEU A 15 14.87 -6.33 -17.77
C LEU A 15 14.40 -7.09 -16.53
N ALA A 16 13.40 -6.57 -15.81
CA ALA A 16 12.78 -7.27 -14.70
C ALA A 16 12.10 -8.58 -15.15
N MET A 17 11.35 -8.54 -16.26
CA MET A 17 10.72 -9.74 -16.86
C MET A 17 11.71 -10.78 -17.36
N GLN A 18 12.96 -10.37 -17.65
CA GLN A 18 14.03 -11.26 -18.12
C GLN A 18 14.91 -11.78 -16.97
N ALA A 19 14.67 -11.33 -15.74
CA ALA A 19 15.42 -11.74 -14.57
C ALA A 19 15.11 -13.22 -14.22
N PRO A 20 15.97 -13.86 -13.40
CA PRO A 20 15.66 -15.19 -12.87
C PRO A 20 14.32 -15.18 -12.10
N VAL A 21 13.53 -16.23 -12.29
CA VAL A 21 12.28 -16.46 -11.55
C VAL A 21 12.58 -16.62 -10.06
N GLU A 22 11.69 -16.09 -9.22
CA GLU A 22 11.76 -16.22 -7.78
C GLU A 22 11.73 -17.69 -7.32
N LYS A 23 12.44 -17.97 -6.24
CA LYS A 23 12.48 -19.30 -5.60
C LYS A 23 11.90 -19.30 -4.19
N LEU A 24 11.69 -18.12 -3.62
CA LEU A 24 11.12 -17.92 -2.30
C LEU A 24 10.06 -16.81 -2.36
N ALA A 25 8.99 -16.99 -1.62
CA ALA A 25 7.98 -15.98 -1.36
C ALA A 25 7.99 -15.61 0.13
N PHE A 26 8.02 -14.31 0.42
CA PHE A 26 7.82 -13.77 1.74
C PHE A 26 6.33 -13.47 1.93
N THR A 27 5.72 -13.99 2.98
CA THR A 27 4.27 -13.85 3.21
C THR A 27 4.00 -13.49 4.66
N LEU A 28 3.16 -12.49 4.89
CA LEU A 28 2.75 -12.13 6.24
C LEU A 28 1.75 -13.15 6.78
N MET A 29 1.94 -13.56 8.03
CA MET A 29 1.00 -14.36 8.81
C MET A 29 0.31 -13.42 9.79
N LEU A 30 -1.02 -13.39 9.73
CA LEU A 30 -1.87 -12.59 10.60
C LEU A 30 -2.54 -13.49 11.65
N SER A 31 -2.62 -13.05 12.90
CA SER A 31 -3.51 -13.58 13.93
C SER A 31 -4.74 -12.67 14.03
N PRO A 32 -5.84 -12.94 13.31
CA PRO A 32 -6.95 -11.98 13.19
C PRO A 32 -7.64 -11.66 14.52
N ASP A 33 -7.60 -12.59 15.47
CA ASP A 33 -8.13 -12.44 16.83
C ASP A 33 -7.13 -11.85 17.83
N GLY A 34 -5.90 -11.54 17.39
CA GLY A 34 -4.81 -11.05 18.23
C GLY A 34 -4.36 -12.03 19.33
N SER A 35 -4.78 -13.30 19.28
CA SER A 35 -4.44 -14.31 20.30
C SER A 35 -2.96 -14.69 20.26
N GLN A 36 -2.31 -14.54 19.10
CA GLN A 36 -0.89 -14.80 18.86
C GLN A 36 -0.24 -13.59 18.17
N PRO A 37 1.10 -13.51 18.20
CA PRO A 37 1.82 -12.58 17.36
C PRO A 37 1.59 -12.85 15.87
N ASP A 38 1.61 -11.78 15.09
CA ASP A 38 1.77 -11.87 13.65
C ASP A 38 3.19 -12.34 13.30
N GLY A 39 3.45 -12.66 12.04
CA GLY A 39 4.78 -13.12 11.65
C GLY A 39 5.06 -13.06 10.16
N LEU A 40 6.27 -13.48 9.81
CA LEU A 40 6.74 -13.63 8.44
C LEU A 40 6.96 -15.11 8.15
N ALA A 41 6.30 -15.63 7.13
CA ALA A 41 6.57 -16.94 6.56
C ALA A 41 7.49 -16.80 5.33
N VAL A 42 8.41 -17.75 5.20
CA VAL A 42 9.21 -17.93 3.98
C VAL A 42 8.73 -19.21 3.32
N ILE A 43 8.15 -19.08 2.13
CA ILE A 43 7.58 -20.17 1.36
C ILE A 43 8.53 -20.51 0.22
N ASP A 44 8.82 -21.79 0.04
CA ASP A 44 9.55 -22.27 -1.13
C ASP A 44 8.62 -22.36 -2.33
N VAL A 45 8.94 -21.58 -3.37
CA VAL A 45 8.16 -21.49 -4.61
C VAL A 45 8.95 -21.97 -5.83
N ASP A 46 10.10 -22.63 -5.63
CA ASP A 46 10.83 -23.28 -6.72
C ASP A 46 10.15 -24.60 -7.10
N PRO A 47 9.56 -24.75 -8.30
CA PRO A 47 8.88 -25.98 -8.69
C PRO A 47 9.81 -27.21 -8.77
N GLY A 48 11.13 -27.01 -8.84
CA GLY A 48 12.14 -28.06 -8.80
C GLY A 48 12.55 -28.49 -7.38
N SER A 49 12.07 -27.81 -6.34
CA SER A 49 12.41 -28.11 -4.95
C SER A 49 11.54 -29.23 -4.37
N LYS A 50 12.10 -29.98 -3.41
CA LYS A 50 11.36 -30.99 -2.64
C LYS A 50 10.36 -30.38 -1.65
N SER A 51 10.56 -29.10 -1.29
CA SER A 51 9.71 -28.33 -0.39
C SER A 51 8.81 -27.33 -1.12
N TYR A 52 8.64 -27.47 -2.44
CA TYR A 52 7.75 -26.60 -3.21
C TYR A 52 6.36 -26.50 -2.58
N GLY A 53 5.88 -25.27 -2.39
CA GLY A 53 4.60 -24.95 -1.77
C GLY A 53 4.58 -25.08 -0.24
N GLN A 54 5.74 -25.25 0.42
CA GLN A 54 5.83 -25.39 1.87
C GLN A 54 6.44 -24.16 2.53
N ILE A 55 6.01 -23.86 3.76
CA ILE A 55 6.68 -22.89 4.62
C ILE A 55 7.98 -23.52 5.12
N VAL A 56 9.11 -23.00 4.68
CA VAL A 56 10.46 -23.48 5.03
C VAL A 56 11.07 -22.72 6.21
N HIS A 57 10.57 -21.53 6.52
CA HIS A 57 10.96 -20.77 7.71
C HIS A 57 9.83 -19.87 8.22
N LYS A 58 9.86 -19.53 9.52
CA LYS A 58 8.94 -18.58 10.15
C LYS A 58 9.69 -17.68 11.12
N LEU A 59 9.37 -16.39 11.11
CA LEU A 59 9.77 -15.42 12.12
C LEU A 59 8.50 -14.85 12.76
N LEU A 60 8.21 -15.23 14.00
CA LEU A 60 7.11 -14.64 14.77
C LEU A 60 7.57 -13.34 15.42
N MET A 61 6.71 -12.34 15.41
CA MET A 61 6.98 -11.06 16.05
C MET A 61 6.88 -11.16 17.57
N PRO A 62 7.52 -10.23 18.31
CA PRO A 62 7.48 -10.23 19.77
C PRO A 62 6.14 -9.73 20.33
N ASN A 63 5.35 -8.97 19.57
CA ASN A 63 4.10 -8.35 20.02
C ASN A 63 2.88 -8.98 19.35
N LYS A 64 1.71 -8.78 19.98
CA LYS A 64 0.40 -9.20 19.44
C LYS A 64 -0.39 -7.99 18.96
N GLY A 65 -1.34 -8.22 18.06
CA GLY A 65 -2.29 -7.20 17.62
C GLY A 65 -1.66 -6.12 16.75
N ASP A 66 -0.58 -6.45 16.03
CA ASP A 66 0.00 -5.52 15.05
C ASP A 66 -0.92 -5.37 13.82
N GLU A 67 -1.59 -6.45 13.42
CA GLU A 67 -2.42 -6.56 12.23
C GLU A 67 -1.58 -6.30 10.96
N PHE A 68 -0.73 -7.27 10.65
CA PHE A 68 0.06 -7.27 9.43
C PHE A 68 -0.83 -7.30 8.18
N HIS A 69 -0.52 -6.41 7.22
CA HIS A 69 -1.31 -6.24 6.01
C HIS A 69 -0.44 -6.09 4.76
N HIS A 70 0.10 -4.90 4.49
CA HIS A 70 1.06 -4.63 3.41
C HIS A 70 2.48 -4.54 3.94
N PHE A 71 3.47 -4.84 3.09
CA PHE A 71 4.89 -4.67 3.40
C PHE A 71 5.69 -4.44 2.12
N GLY A 72 6.90 -3.89 2.25
CA GLY A 72 7.75 -3.58 1.12
C GLY A 72 9.23 -3.69 1.42
N TRP A 73 10.05 -3.53 0.39
CA TRP A 73 11.51 -3.56 0.51
C TRP A 73 12.07 -2.19 0.90
N ASN A 74 13.22 -2.18 1.60
CA ASN A 74 13.96 -0.95 1.86
C ASN A 74 14.49 -0.26 0.60
N ALA A 75 14.83 -1.05 -0.42
CA ALA A 75 15.40 -0.59 -1.67
C ALA A 75 14.98 -1.52 -2.80
N CYS A 76 14.80 -0.96 -3.99
CA CYS A 76 14.43 -1.69 -5.19
C CYS A 76 15.01 -1.01 -6.44
N SER A 77 14.52 -1.39 -7.62
CA SER A 77 14.94 -0.84 -8.91
C SER A 77 14.89 0.69 -9.00
N SER A 78 14.05 1.36 -8.21
CA SER A 78 14.04 2.83 -8.08
C SER A 78 15.39 3.40 -7.65
N SER A 79 16.23 2.62 -6.97
CA SER A 79 17.59 2.98 -6.58
C SER A 79 18.52 3.23 -7.78
N LEU A 80 18.15 2.76 -8.99
CA LEU A 80 18.86 3.06 -10.23
C LEU A 80 18.45 4.39 -10.86
N SER A 81 17.42 5.04 -10.33
CA SER A 81 16.99 6.37 -10.79
C SER A 81 18.10 7.40 -10.55
N PRO A 82 18.36 8.30 -11.51
CA PRO A 82 19.24 9.45 -11.29
C PRO A 82 18.78 10.38 -10.15
N LEU A 83 17.51 10.27 -9.74
CA LEU A 83 16.94 11.02 -8.63
C LEU A 83 17.34 10.48 -7.25
N THR A 84 17.94 9.28 -7.20
CA THR A 84 18.27 8.63 -5.93
C THR A 84 19.52 9.25 -5.31
N GLY A 85 19.38 9.79 -4.08
CA GLY A 85 20.51 10.36 -3.31
C GLY A 85 21.39 9.31 -2.61
N HIS A 86 20.97 8.05 -2.64
CA HIS A 86 21.58 6.96 -1.88
C HIS A 86 22.42 6.03 -2.75
N THR A 87 23.73 5.99 -2.49
CA THR A 87 24.64 5.06 -3.18
C THR A 87 24.77 3.72 -2.43
N PHE A 88 24.95 2.64 -3.19
CA PHE A 88 25.26 1.28 -2.70
C PHE A 88 24.17 0.66 -1.81
N LEU A 89 22.90 0.79 -2.21
CA LEU A 89 21.79 0.09 -1.58
C LEU A 89 21.70 -1.37 -2.07
N GLU A 90 21.15 -2.21 -1.20
CA GLU A 90 20.86 -3.64 -1.42
C GLU A 90 19.37 -3.87 -1.10
N ARG A 91 18.67 -4.67 -1.92
CA ARG A 91 17.32 -5.16 -1.61
C ARG A 91 17.46 -6.23 -0.53
N ARG A 92 17.36 -5.84 0.75
CA ARG A 92 17.74 -6.71 1.86
C ARG A 92 16.76 -6.73 3.01
N TYR A 93 16.12 -5.61 3.31
CA TYR A 93 15.26 -5.49 4.48
C TYR A 93 13.81 -5.39 4.05
N LEU A 94 12.96 -6.17 4.73
CA LEU A 94 11.51 -6.04 4.65
C LEU A 94 11.06 -5.03 5.70
N ILE A 95 10.23 -4.09 5.29
CA ILE A 95 9.61 -3.06 6.13
C ILE A 95 8.16 -3.48 6.32
N ILE A 96 7.84 -3.93 7.53
CA ILE A 96 6.56 -4.58 7.85
C ILE A 96 5.85 -3.75 8.93
N PRO A 97 4.91 -2.87 8.56
CA PRO A 97 4.04 -2.17 9.49
C PRO A 97 2.95 -3.08 10.05
N GLY A 98 2.56 -2.82 11.29
CA GLY A 98 1.27 -3.21 11.84
C GLY A 98 0.26 -2.09 11.61
N ILE A 99 -0.78 -2.35 10.82
CA ILE A 99 -1.81 -1.36 10.53
C ILE A 99 -2.55 -0.96 11.81
N ARG A 100 -2.74 -1.85 12.79
CA ARG A 100 -3.45 -1.51 14.03
C ARG A 100 -2.54 -0.90 15.08
N SER A 101 -1.38 -1.52 15.30
CA SER A 101 -0.47 -1.08 16.36
C SER A 101 0.30 0.19 16.01
N SER A 102 0.48 0.47 14.71
CA SER A 102 1.41 1.50 14.21
C SER A 102 2.89 1.21 14.45
N ARG A 103 3.24 -0.01 14.84
CA ARG A 103 4.63 -0.47 14.95
C ARG A 103 5.18 -0.82 13.58
N ILE A 104 6.47 -0.63 13.36
CA ILE A 104 7.14 -1.03 12.12
C ILE A 104 8.31 -1.93 12.46
N TYR A 105 8.33 -3.12 11.84
CA TYR A 105 9.42 -4.07 11.95
C TYR A 105 10.31 -3.95 10.70
N VAL A 106 11.61 -3.82 10.92
CA VAL A 106 12.63 -3.93 9.87
C VAL A 106 13.25 -5.32 10.01
N VAL A 107 13.00 -6.19 9.04
CA VAL A 107 13.46 -7.59 9.05
C VAL A 107 14.58 -7.76 8.02
N ASP A 108 15.75 -8.19 8.47
CA ASP A 108 16.87 -8.55 7.60
C ASP A 108 16.64 -9.92 6.99
N VAL A 109 16.68 -10.01 5.66
CA VAL A 109 16.54 -11.27 4.92
C VAL A 109 17.75 -11.55 4.01
N LYS A 110 18.93 -11.04 4.36
CA LYS A 110 20.18 -11.35 3.63
C LYS A 110 20.47 -12.84 3.53
N ASP A 111 20.16 -13.58 4.58
CA ASP A 111 19.94 -15.03 4.52
C ASP A 111 18.43 -15.26 4.56
N PRO A 112 17.77 -15.50 3.40
CA PRO A 112 16.32 -15.63 3.34
C PRO A 112 15.74 -16.75 4.20
N LEU A 113 16.55 -17.75 4.58
CA LEU A 113 16.14 -18.87 5.43
C LEU A 113 16.49 -18.66 6.91
N LYS A 114 17.01 -17.48 7.26
CA LYS A 114 17.23 -17.02 8.63
C LYS A 114 16.84 -15.55 8.79
N PRO A 115 15.58 -15.16 8.45
CA PRO A 115 15.09 -13.82 8.69
C PRO A 115 15.24 -13.43 10.16
N ALA A 116 15.67 -12.20 10.43
CA ALA A 116 15.84 -11.70 11.79
C ALA A 116 15.36 -10.25 11.90
N ILE A 117 14.76 -9.90 13.03
CA ILE A 117 14.40 -8.52 13.33
C ILE A 117 15.69 -7.71 13.50
N HIS A 118 15.86 -6.72 12.62
CA HIS A 118 16.99 -5.79 12.65
C HIS A 118 16.70 -4.56 13.51
N LYS A 119 15.48 -4.02 13.40
CA LYS A 119 15.02 -2.84 14.14
C LYS A 119 13.51 -2.92 14.34
N ILE A 120 13.04 -2.36 15.45
CA ILE A 120 11.62 -2.12 15.71
C ILE A 120 11.47 -0.61 15.92
N ILE A 121 10.53 0.00 15.21
CA ILE A 121 10.10 1.38 15.44
C ILE A 121 8.78 1.31 16.19
N GLU A 122 8.78 1.78 17.42
CA GLU A 122 7.61 1.73 18.29
C GLU A 122 6.57 2.80 17.90
N PRO A 123 5.27 2.55 18.16
CA PRO A 123 4.20 3.46 17.78
C PRO A 123 4.38 4.90 18.29
N GLU A 124 4.95 5.07 19.48
CA GLU A 124 5.21 6.37 20.09
C GLU A 124 6.25 7.16 19.29
N GLU A 125 7.25 6.49 18.73
CA GLU A 125 8.26 7.13 17.88
C GLU A 125 7.62 7.59 16.57
N LEU A 126 6.82 6.72 15.92
CA LEU A 126 6.07 7.09 14.72
C LEU A 126 5.21 8.34 14.97
N MET A 127 4.40 8.30 16.03
CA MET A 127 3.51 9.39 16.41
C MET A 127 4.31 10.67 16.71
N ALA A 128 5.41 10.60 17.47
CA ALA A 128 6.20 11.77 17.81
C ALA A 128 6.87 12.42 16.58
N ARG A 129 7.29 11.61 15.60
CA ARG A 129 8.02 12.08 14.41
C ARG A 129 7.10 12.56 13.29
N THR A 130 5.87 12.05 13.24
CA THR A 130 4.97 12.25 12.09
C THR A 130 3.59 12.73 12.47
N GLY A 131 3.12 12.53 13.70
CA GLY A 131 1.72 12.71 14.07
C GLY A 131 0.75 11.84 13.26
N TYR A 132 1.22 10.73 12.67
CA TYR A 132 0.40 9.76 11.95
C TYR A 132 0.33 8.42 12.69
N SER A 133 -0.66 7.60 12.32
CA SER A 133 -0.86 6.24 12.82
C SER A 133 -1.47 5.34 11.73
N ARG A 134 -1.48 4.02 11.95
CA ARG A 134 -1.98 3.01 11.01
C ARG A 134 -1.21 3.02 9.67
N PRO A 135 0.13 2.81 9.69
CA PRO A 135 0.92 2.70 8.47
C PRO A 135 0.43 1.52 7.61
N HIS A 136 0.40 1.71 6.29
CA HIS A 136 -0.24 0.78 5.34
C HIS A 136 0.68 0.41 4.17
N THR A 137 0.73 1.18 3.08
CA THR A 137 1.56 0.89 1.89
C THR A 137 3.01 1.29 2.10
N ILE A 138 3.95 0.48 1.57
CA ILE A 138 5.40 0.75 1.60
C ILE A 138 5.93 0.77 0.16
N HIS A 139 6.61 1.86 -0.21
CA HIS A 139 7.38 1.91 -1.44
C HIS A 139 8.80 2.41 -1.23
N CYS A 140 9.77 1.67 -1.77
CA CYS A 140 11.16 2.07 -1.92
C CYS A 140 11.29 3.16 -2.99
N GLY A 141 11.50 4.40 -2.58
CA GLY A 141 11.63 5.56 -3.46
C GLY A 141 13.05 6.15 -3.50
N PRO A 142 13.28 7.17 -4.36
CA PRO A 142 14.59 7.78 -4.52
C PRO A 142 15.13 8.50 -3.27
N GLU A 143 14.25 9.11 -2.47
CA GLU A 143 14.63 9.85 -1.25
C GLU A 143 14.76 8.96 -0.01
N GLY A 144 14.13 7.78 -0.04
CA GLY A 144 14.01 6.88 1.09
C GLY A 144 12.85 5.92 0.90
N ILE A 145 12.38 5.34 2.01
CA ILE A 145 11.22 4.46 2.04
C ILE A 145 10.00 5.32 2.37
N TYR A 146 9.00 5.32 1.49
CA TYR A 146 7.75 6.05 1.67
C TYR A 146 6.73 5.09 2.28
N VAL A 147 5.99 5.56 3.27
CA VAL A 147 4.99 4.77 3.98
C VAL A 147 3.70 5.58 4.11
N SER A 148 2.60 5.09 3.53
CA SER A 148 1.29 5.71 3.75
C SER A 148 0.73 5.35 5.11
N THR A 149 -0.22 6.14 5.58
CA THR A 149 -0.94 5.92 6.84
C THR A 149 -2.43 6.07 6.62
N LEU A 150 -3.24 5.45 7.48
CA LEU A 150 -4.71 5.54 7.45
C LEU A 150 -5.29 6.39 8.58
N GLY A 151 -4.48 6.67 9.60
CA GLY A 151 -4.83 7.55 10.71
C GLY A 151 -3.89 8.75 10.84
N GLY A 152 -4.44 9.84 11.35
CA GLY A 152 -3.70 10.96 11.92
C GLY A 152 -3.26 10.68 13.36
N GLY A 153 -3.25 11.74 14.16
CA GLY A 153 -2.95 11.70 15.59
C GLY A 153 -4.13 11.21 16.43
N GLY A 154 -3.93 11.21 17.74
CA GLY A 154 -4.98 10.85 18.70
C GLY A 154 -5.18 9.34 18.84
N LYS A 155 -6.01 8.95 19.80
CA LYS A 155 -6.22 7.54 20.18
C LYS A 155 -6.87 6.72 19.05
N ASP A 156 -7.82 7.33 18.36
CA ASP A 156 -8.57 6.74 17.25
C ASP A 156 -8.03 7.14 15.87
N GLY A 157 -6.90 7.86 15.82
CA GLY A 157 -6.29 8.29 14.56
C GLY A 157 -7.10 9.33 13.79
N THR A 158 -7.97 10.10 14.46
CA THR A 158 -8.81 11.13 13.82
C THR A 158 -8.33 12.57 14.03
N ASP A 159 -7.25 12.78 14.80
CA ASP A 159 -6.67 14.12 14.99
C ASP A 159 -5.80 14.50 13.78
N GLY A 160 -6.45 15.16 12.83
CA GLY A 160 -5.85 15.58 11.57
C GLY A 160 -5.84 14.48 10.50
N PRO A 161 -5.56 14.84 9.24
CA PRO A 161 -5.65 13.89 8.14
C PRO A 161 -4.43 12.96 8.11
N PRO A 162 -4.60 11.67 7.75
CA PRO A 162 -3.49 10.78 7.45
C PRO A 162 -2.70 11.25 6.22
N GLY A 163 -1.56 10.62 5.96
CA GLY A 163 -0.71 10.95 4.81
C GLY A 163 0.43 9.97 4.64
N ILE A 164 1.57 10.46 4.18
CA ILE A 164 2.77 9.70 3.89
C ILE A 164 3.93 10.25 4.73
N PHE A 165 4.79 9.37 5.23
CA PHE A 165 6.07 9.76 5.80
C PHE A 165 7.23 9.03 5.12
N ILE A 166 8.42 9.57 5.27
CA ILE A 166 9.64 9.01 4.67
C ILE A 166 10.54 8.48 5.79
N MET A 167 11.11 7.30 5.57
CA MET A 167 12.18 6.72 6.37
C MET A 167 13.48 6.68 5.57
N ASP A 168 14.60 6.82 6.26
CA ASP A 168 15.92 6.62 5.66
C ASP A 168 16.15 5.14 5.29
N CYS A 169 16.70 4.88 4.11
CA CYS A 169 16.83 3.53 3.58
C CYS A 169 18.01 2.71 4.14
N LYS A 170 18.84 3.30 5.01
CA LYS A 170 20.01 2.65 5.65
C LYS A 170 19.87 2.55 7.17
N THR A 171 19.50 3.65 7.82
CA THR A 171 19.32 3.74 9.27
C THR A 171 17.91 3.34 9.71
N PHE A 172 16.95 3.40 8.77
CA PHE A 172 15.53 3.20 9.04
C PHE A 172 14.97 4.19 10.05
N ASP A 173 15.60 5.36 10.20
CA ASP A 173 15.05 6.44 11.01
C ASP A 173 13.93 7.15 10.24
N ILE A 174 12.88 7.54 10.95
CA ILE A 174 11.81 8.37 10.36
C ILE A 174 12.36 9.77 10.11
N LEU A 175 12.31 10.22 8.86
CA LEU A 175 12.72 11.56 8.44
C LEU A 175 11.61 12.59 8.68
N GLY A 176 10.34 12.19 8.55
CA GLY A 176 9.18 13.04 8.80
C GLY A 176 8.11 12.91 7.72
N ARG A 177 7.11 13.80 7.78
CA ARG A 177 6.02 13.86 6.79
C ARG A 177 6.54 14.16 5.38
N TYR A 178 5.88 13.57 4.39
CA TYR A 178 6.11 13.89 2.99
C TYR A 178 5.44 15.22 2.62
N GLU A 179 4.17 15.43 2.98
CA GLU A 179 3.36 16.54 2.46
C GLU A 179 3.91 17.91 2.91
N MET A 180 4.25 18.75 1.94
CA MET A 180 4.51 20.18 2.15
C MET A 180 3.23 21.01 1.95
N ASP A 181 2.36 20.57 1.04
CA ASP A 181 1.01 21.10 0.85
C ASP A 181 0.08 19.96 0.43
N ARG A 182 -0.88 19.60 1.29
CA ARG A 182 -1.80 18.49 1.02
C ARG A 182 -3.04 18.88 0.22
N GLY A 183 -3.23 20.17 -0.04
CA GLY A 183 -4.43 20.66 -0.71
C GLY A 183 -5.71 20.16 -0.02
N ALA A 184 -6.60 19.53 -0.81
CA ALA A 184 -7.90 19.04 -0.37
C ALA A 184 -7.89 17.57 0.14
N GLN A 185 -6.72 16.97 0.35
CA GLN A 185 -6.64 15.59 0.84
C GLN A 185 -7.03 15.50 2.32
N GLU A 186 -8.01 14.64 2.62
CA GLU A 186 -8.54 14.40 3.96
C GLU A 186 -8.43 12.95 4.42
N LYS A 187 -8.38 12.00 3.47
CA LYS A 187 -8.21 10.56 3.73
C LYS A 187 -7.05 10.02 2.91
N HIS A 188 -6.61 8.82 3.23
CA HIS A 188 -5.55 8.16 2.48
C HIS A 188 -5.82 6.65 2.41
N TYR A 189 -5.11 5.95 1.55
CA TYR A 189 -4.99 4.49 1.54
C TYR A 189 -3.66 4.10 0.90
N ASP A 190 -3.66 3.96 -0.43
CA ASP A 190 -2.52 3.54 -1.22
C ASP A 190 -1.90 4.76 -1.93
N PHE A 191 -0.67 4.60 -2.41
CA PHE A 191 -0.03 5.60 -3.25
C PHE A 191 1.01 4.94 -4.13
N TRP A 192 1.25 5.51 -5.31
CA TRP A 192 2.39 5.15 -6.14
C TRP A 192 2.76 6.33 -7.05
N TRP A 193 3.62 6.14 -8.04
CA TRP A 193 4.24 7.24 -8.75
C TRP A 193 4.64 6.88 -10.18
N ASN A 194 4.95 7.93 -10.93
CA ASN A 194 5.83 7.84 -12.09
C ASN A 194 7.05 8.73 -11.83
N LEU A 195 8.19 8.11 -11.48
CA LEU A 195 9.39 8.85 -11.06
C LEU A 195 9.93 9.78 -12.17
N PRO A 196 10.13 9.34 -13.43
CA PRO A 196 10.66 10.23 -14.46
C PRO A 196 9.70 11.35 -14.89
N ARG A 197 8.40 11.21 -14.64
CA ARG A 197 7.36 12.20 -14.95
C ARG A 197 6.97 13.09 -13.78
N ASP A 198 7.61 12.88 -12.63
CA ASP A 198 7.53 13.69 -11.43
C ASP A 198 6.11 13.84 -10.87
N TYR A 199 5.36 12.74 -10.82
CA TYR A 199 4.09 12.73 -10.12
C TYR A 199 3.93 11.52 -9.22
N MET A 200 3.19 11.72 -8.14
CA MET A 200 2.63 10.67 -7.29
C MET A 200 1.11 10.72 -7.40
N VAL A 201 0.47 9.56 -7.30
CA VAL A 201 -0.98 9.42 -7.12
C VAL A 201 -1.22 8.76 -5.77
N SER A 202 -2.19 9.25 -5.00
CA SER A 202 -2.69 8.56 -3.80
C SER A 202 -4.20 8.45 -3.81
N SER A 203 -4.72 7.48 -3.07
CA SER A 203 -6.14 7.12 -3.01
C SER A 203 -6.70 7.22 -1.59
N GLU A 204 -7.98 6.87 -1.40
CA GLU A 204 -8.69 7.07 -0.14
C GLU A 204 -9.56 5.86 0.24
N TRP A 205 -9.43 5.40 1.48
CA TRP A 205 -10.32 4.37 2.04
C TRP A 205 -11.28 4.92 3.10
N GLY A 206 -10.78 5.21 4.29
CA GLY A 206 -11.56 5.61 5.46
C GLY A 206 -10.64 5.86 6.65
N LEU A 207 -11.15 6.51 7.68
CA LEU A 207 -10.42 6.73 8.93
C LEU A 207 -10.58 5.50 9.86
N PRO A 208 -9.69 5.30 10.86
CA PRO A 208 -9.65 4.07 11.66
C PRO A 208 -10.99 3.62 12.28
N PRO A 209 -11.85 4.51 12.80
CA PRO A 209 -13.16 4.10 13.30
C PRO A 209 -14.08 3.43 12.27
N GLN A 210 -13.83 3.66 10.97
CA GLN A 210 -14.62 3.12 9.87
C GLN A 210 -14.19 1.70 9.45
N PHE A 211 -13.04 1.20 9.92
CA PHE A 211 -12.53 -0.11 9.51
C PHE A 211 -11.99 -0.99 10.64
N GLU A 212 -11.51 -0.42 11.75
CA GLU A 212 -10.86 -1.19 12.82
C GLU A 212 -11.80 -2.21 13.49
N ASN A 213 -13.11 -2.01 13.42
CA ASN A 213 -14.12 -2.91 14.01
C ASN A 213 -15.07 -3.49 12.95
N GLY A 214 -14.59 -3.57 11.71
CA GLY A 214 -15.40 -3.93 10.55
C GLY A 214 -16.05 -2.72 9.89
N LEU A 215 -16.64 -2.98 8.72
CA LEU A 215 -17.34 -1.99 7.91
C LEU A 215 -18.48 -1.34 8.71
N VAL A 216 -18.53 -0.01 8.73
CA VAL A 216 -19.66 0.77 9.28
C VAL A 216 -20.71 1.01 8.18
N PRO A 217 -21.89 0.34 8.23
CA PRO A 217 -22.92 0.44 7.19
C PRO A 217 -23.47 1.84 6.97
N GLU A 218 -23.75 2.56 8.05
CA GLU A 218 -24.38 3.88 8.00
C GLU A 218 -23.48 4.88 7.28
N ASP A 219 -22.17 4.78 7.49
CA ASP A 219 -21.18 5.59 6.82
C ASP A 219 -21.02 5.19 5.34
N LEU A 220 -21.11 3.90 5.02
CA LEU A 220 -21.03 3.43 3.63
C LEU A 220 -22.24 3.94 2.84
N LEU A 221 -23.45 3.74 3.36
CA LEU A 221 -24.69 4.16 2.71
C LEU A 221 -24.86 5.69 2.68
N SER A 222 -24.13 6.41 3.52
CA SER A 222 -24.07 7.88 3.51
C SER A 222 -22.85 8.42 2.74
N ASN A 223 -22.20 7.61 1.90
CA ASN A 223 -21.07 7.97 1.04
C ASN A 223 -19.86 8.59 1.78
N LYS A 224 -19.60 8.14 3.02
CA LYS A 224 -18.53 8.69 3.87
C LYS A 224 -17.20 7.96 3.79
N TYR A 225 -17.04 6.92 2.98
CA TYR A 225 -15.73 6.36 2.66
C TYR A 225 -15.04 7.21 1.58
N GLY A 226 -13.75 7.00 1.41
CA GLY A 226 -12.90 7.67 0.43
C GLY A 226 -13.27 7.31 -1.00
N HIS A 227 -13.19 8.29 -1.90
CA HIS A 227 -13.64 8.14 -3.29
C HIS A 227 -12.89 9.08 -4.24
N LYS A 228 -11.73 9.60 -3.81
CA LYS A 228 -10.92 10.54 -4.57
C LYS A 228 -9.55 9.99 -4.89
N LEU A 229 -8.99 10.48 -6.00
CA LEU A 229 -7.59 10.35 -6.35
C LEU A 229 -6.90 11.71 -6.21
N HIS A 230 -5.72 11.70 -5.60
CA HIS A 230 -4.91 12.88 -5.37
C HIS A 230 -3.64 12.80 -6.20
N PHE A 231 -3.43 13.77 -7.09
CA PHE A 231 -2.23 13.87 -7.92
C PHE A 231 -1.29 14.93 -7.36
N TRP A 232 -0.07 14.49 -7.07
CA TRP A 232 0.95 15.27 -6.39
C TRP A 232 2.09 15.57 -7.35
N ASP A 233 2.63 16.78 -7.22
CA ASP A 233 4.00 17.06 -7.61
C ASP A 233 4.92 16.30 -6.65
N LEU A 234 5.64 15.31 -7.17
CA LEU A 234 6.38 14.36 -6.35
C LEU A 234 7.54 15.05 -5.60
N ARG A 235 8.30 15.91 -6.28
CA ARG A 235 9.46 16.59 -5.69
C ARG A 235 9.09 17.80 -4.86
N GLU A 236 8.12 18.60 -5.28
CA GLU A 236 7.65 19.71 -4.46
C GLU A 236 6.81 19.24 -3.26
N ARG A 237 6.34 17.99 -3.29
CA ARG A 237 5.52 17.35 -2.27
C ARG A 237 4.21 18.10 -2.04
N ARG A 238 3.57 18.48 -3.14
CA ARG A 238 2.35 19.31 -3.16
C ARG A 238 1.24 18.64 -3.93
N ASN A 239 0.04 18.58 -3.35
CA ASN A 239 -1.16 18.20 -4.08
C ASN A 239 -1.47 19.26 -5.15
N ARG A 240 -1.55 18.85 -6.41
CA ARG A 240 -1.83 19.73 -7.55
C ARG A 240 -3.26 19.61 -8.04
N GLN A 241 -3.79 18.41 -7.98
CA GLN A 241 -5.13 18.10 -8.47
C GLN A 241 -5.74 16.98 -7.64
N THR A 242 -7.03 17.09 -7.40
CA THR A 242 -7.83 16.02 -6.80
C THR A 242 -8.99 15.71 -7.76
N ILE A 243 -9.20 14.43 -8.06
CA ILE A 243 -10.29 13.94 -8.88
C ILE A 243 -11.24 13.17 -7.99
N ASP A 244 -12.50 13.59 -7.95
CA ASP A 244 -13.59 12.85 -7.35
C ASP A 244 -14.10 11.81 -8.35
N LEU A 245 -14.09 10.53 -7.98
CA LEU A 245 -14.52 9.44 -8.84
C LEU A 245 -16.06 9.32 -8.91
N GLY A 246 -16.77 10.04 -8.03
CA GLY A 246 -18.22 10.04 -7.84
C GLY A 246 -18.57 9.65 -6.41
N GLU A 247 -19.49 10.37 -5.78
CA GLU A 247 -19.85 10.16 -4.37
C GLU A 247 -20.34 8.73 -4.07
N ASN A 248 -20.96 8.06 -5.03
CA ASN A 248 -21.44 6.69 -4.87
C ASN A 248 -20.32 5.64 -4.95
N HIS A 249 -19.14 6.00 -5.47
CA HIS A 249 -18.01 5.10 -5.71
C HIS A 249 -17.10 5.01 -4.49
N GLN A 250 -17.43 4.12 -3.56
CA GLN A 250 -16.82 4.07 -2.24
C GLN A 250 -15.59 3.13 -2.18
N MET A 251 -14.60 3.57 -1.41
CA MET A 251 -13.31 2.90 -1.17
C MET A 251 -12.49 2.79 -2.46
N ALA A 252 -11.88 3.90 -2.86
CA ALA A 252 -10.86 3.93 -3.89
C ALA A 252 -9.54 3.41 -3.30
N LEU A 253 -9.24 2.14 -3.55
CA LEU A 253 -8.16 1.41 -2.86
C LEU A 253 -6.87 1.46 -3.67
N GLU A 254 -6.45 0.33 -4.22
CA GLU A 254 -5.14 0.13 -4.82
C GLU A 254 -4.96 0.95 -6.10
N VAL A 255 -3.81 1.63 -6.22
CA VAL A 255 -3.41 2.39 -7.40
C VAL A 255 -2.25 1.70 -8.09
N ARG A 256 -2.37 1.48 -9.40
CA ARG A 256 -1.36 0.82 -10.23
C ARG A 256 -1.02 1.68 -11.46
N PRO A 257 0.04 2.51 -11.40
CA PRO A 257 0.58 3.16 -12.59
C PRO A 257 1.15 2.11 -13.55
N ALA A 258 1.13 2.41 -14.85
CA ALA A 258 1.79 1.56 -15.83
C ALA A 258 3.29 1.39 -15.52
N HIS A 259 3.80 0.16 -15.58
CA HIS A 259 5.22 -0.14 -15.27
C HIS A 259 6.19 0.55 -16.23
N ASP A 260 5.80 0.74 -17.49
CA ASP A 260 6.60 1.52 -18.47
C ASP A 260 6.54 3.01 -18.11
N PRO A 261 7.64 3.62 -17.62
CA PRO A 261 7.62 4.99 -17.12
C PRO A 261 7.37 6.05 -18.21
N VAL A 262 7.43 5.66 -19.49
CA VAL A 262 7.04 6.55 -20.59
C VAL A 262 5.52 6.78 -20.61
N ARG A 263 4.74 5.84 -20.08
CA ARG A 263 3.28 5.90 -20.01
C ARG A 263 2.83 6.72 -18.80
N GLU A 264 1.89 7.64 -19.03
CA GLU A 264 1.34 8.53 -18.01
C GLU A 264 -0.13 8.17 -17.72
N TYR A 265 -0.39 6.88 -17.49
CA TYR A 265 -1.69 6.36 -17.09
C TYR A 265 -1.55 5.29 -16.01
N GLY A 266 -2.66 4.94 -15.37
CA GLY A 266 -2.75 3.81 -14.46
C GLY A 266 -4.19 3.52 -14.07
N PHE A 267 -4.37 2.61 -13.11
CA PHE A 267 -5.66 2.07 -12.74
C PHE A 267 -5.89 2.13 -11.23
N CYS A 268 -7.12 2.41 -10.81
CA CYS A 268 -7.57 2.39 -9.42
C CYS A 268 -8.74 1.42 -9.28
N GLY A 269 -8.65 0.50 -8.32
CA GLY A 269 -9.77 -0.34 -7.92
C GLY A 269 -10.73 0.40 -6.99
N VAL A 270 -12.03 0.33 -7.27
CA VAL A 270 -13.09 0.86 -6.39
C VAL A 270 -13.99 -0.29 -5.95
N VAL A 271 -14.08 -0.48 -4.63
CA VAL A 271 -14.69 -1.67 -4.01
C VAL A 271 -16.16 -1.80 -4.36
N VAL A 272 -16.93 -0.71 -4.20
CA VAL A 272 -18.39 -0.77 -4.29
C VAL A 272 -19.03 0.56 -4.70
N ASP A 273 -20.04 0.46 -5.54
CA ASP A 273 -20.99 1.53 -5.86
C ASP A 273 -22.23 1.39 -4.97
N THR A 274 -22.54 2.40 -4.15
CA THR A 274 -23.62 2.34 -3.16
C THR A 274 -25.02 2.32 -3.78
N THR A 275 -25.16 2.59 -5.08
CA THR A 275 -26.45 2.58 -5.78
C THR A 275 -26.83 1.23 -6.36
N ASN A 276 -25.85 0.35 -6.60
CA ASN A 276 -26.05 -0.88 -7.38
C ASN A 276 -25.12 -2.05 -7.01
N LEU A 277 -24.26 -1.89 -5.98
CA LEU A 277 -23.28 -2.87 -5.49
C LEU A 277 -22.19 -3.29 -6.49
N GLN A 278 -22.01 -2.59 -7.61
CA GLN A 278 -20.97 -2.90 -8.57
C GLN A 278 -19.58 -2.58 -8.01
N GLY A 279 -18.61 -3.43 -8.33
CA GLY A 279 -17.20 -3.07 -8.25
C GLY A 279 -16.76 -2.43 -9.56
N SER A 280 -15.69 -1.62 -9.53
CA SER A 280 -15.20 -1.00 -10.76
C SER A 280 -13.70 -0.75 -10.77
N ILE A 281 -13.15 -0.59 -11.97
CA ILE A 281 -11.78 -0.11 -12.19
C ILE A 281 -11.88 1.21 -12.94
N PHE A 282 -11.22 2.23 -12.40
CA PHE A 282 -11.04 3.52 -13.04
C PHE A 282 -9.65 3.58 -13.65
N THR A 283 -9.56 4.04 -14.90
CA THR A 283 -8.28 4.39 -15.53
C THR A 283 -8.08 5.90 -15.40
N TRP A 284 -6.92 6.33 -14.90
CA TRP A 284 -6.49 7.73 -15.01
C TRP A 284 -5.41 7.90 -16.07
N TRP A 285 -5.29 9.12 -16.60
CA TRP A 285 -4.19 9.50 -17.48
C TRP A 285 -3.86 10.99 -17.33
N ARG A 286 -2.63 11.36 -17.70
CA ARG A 286 -2.19 12.75 -17.78
C ARG A 286 -2.38 13.30 -19.19
N ASN A 287 -3.00 14.47 -19.29
CA ASN A 287 -3.19 15.22 -20.51
C ASN A 287 -1.93 16.00 -20.91
N PRO A 288 -1.81 16.46 -22.18
CA PRO A 288 -0.68 17.25 -22.65
C PRO A 288 -0.46 18.57 -21.91
N ASP A 289 -1.51 19.15 -21.32
CA ASP A 289 -1.43 20.37 -20.49
C ASP A 289 -0.97 20.10 -19.05
N GLY A 290 -0.72 18.84 -18.70
CA GLY A 290 -0.27 18.38 -17.41
C GLY A 290 -1.38 18.05 -16.41
N SER A 291 -2.66 18.33 -16.75
CA SER A 291 -3.82 17.93 -15.94
C SER A 291 -4.04 16.42 -15.99
N PHE A 292 -4.77 15.88 -15.01
CA PHE A 292 -5.18 14.48 -14.98
C PHE A 292 -6.67 14.33 -15.26
N GLU A 293 -7.05 13.20 -15.84
CA GLU A 293 -8.44 12.75 -15.97
C GLU A 293 -8.55 11.31 -15.47
N ALA A 294 -9.75 10.93 -15.03
CA ALA A 294 -10.05 9.55 -14.66
C ALA A 294 -11.42 9.14 -15.19
N LYS A 295 -11.55 7.87 -15.60
CA LYS A 295 -12.79 7.32 -16.14
C LYS A 295 -12.97 5.87 -15.70
N LYS A 296 -14.20 5.50 -15.33
CA LYS A 296 -14.59 4.10 -15.13
C LYS A 296 -14.45 3.31 -16.44
N THR A 297 -13.59 2.30 -16.43
CA THR A 297 -13.25 1.49 -17.61
C THR A 297 -13.72 0.04 -17.52
N ILE A 298 -13.82 -0.51 -16.30
CA ILE A 298 -14.35 -1.84 -16.06
C ILE A 298 -15.42 -1.75 -14.97
N THR A 299 -16.48 -2.53 -15.15
CA THR A 299 -17.56 -2.72 -14.19
C THR A 299 -17.72 -4.21 -13.95
N ILE A 300 -17.94 -4.59 -12.69
CA ILE A 300 -18.16 -5.96 -12.26
C ILE A 300 -19.50 -5.99 -11.51
N ASP A 301 -20.43 -6.80 -12.00
CA ASP A 301 -21.77 -6.88 -11.42
C ASP A 301 -21.79 -7.72 -10.12
N PRO A 302 -22.63 -7.33 -9.14
CA PRO A 302 -22.85 -8.15 -7.96
C PRO A 302 -23.48 -9.49 -8.33
N GLN A 303 -23.22 -10.52 -7.54
CA GLN A 303 -23.77 -11.86 -7.76
C GLN A 303 -25.01 -12.08 -6.90
N PRO A 304 -26.17 -12.42 -7.49
CA PRO A 304 -27.37 -12.75 -6.71
C PRO A 304 -27.10 -13.88 -5.72
N ALA A 305 -27.70 -13.78 -4.53
CA ALA A 305 -27.59 -14.78 -3.48
C ALA A 305 -28.87 -14.82 -2.63
N ASP A 306 -29.17 -15.98 -2.04
CA ASP A 306 -30.29 -16.10 -1.11
C ASP A 306 -30.03 -15.23 0.14
N PRO A 307 -30.96 -14.35 0.56
CA PRO A 307 -30.84 -13.59 1.79
C PRO A 307 -30.54 -14.43 3.05
N ALA A 308 -30.89 -15.72 3.06
CA ALA A 308 -30.54 -16.62 4.15
C ALA A 308 -29.03 -16.87 4.27
N ASP A 309 -28.28 -16.77 3.17
CA ASP A 309 -26.84 -17.00 3.11
C ASP A 309 -26.02 -15.70 3.28
N LEU A 310 -26.69 -14.56 3.41
CA LEU A 310 -26.07 -13.23 3.44
C LEU A 310 -25.95 -12.67 4.87
N PRO A 311 -24.89 -11.88 5.16
CA PRO A 311 -24.85 -11.07 6.37
C PRO A 311 -25.97 -10.02 6.35
N ASP A 312 -26.41 -9.58 7.54
CA ASP A 312 -27.58 -8.69 7.68
C ASP A 312 -27.53 -7.45 6.78
N LEU A 313 -26.34 -6.86 6.60
CA LEU A 313 -26.11 -5.72 5.70
C LEU A 313 -26.54 -5.99 4.25
N LEU A 314 -26.34 -7.21 3.76
CA LEU A 314 -26.55 -7.56 2.35
C LEU A 314 -27.92 -8.21 2.08
N LYS A 315 -28.65 -8.63 3.12
CA LYS A 315 -29.96 -9.30 2.97
C LYS A 315 -30.96 -8.48 2.15
N GLY A 316 -31.02 -7.17 2.40
CA GLY A 316 -31.91 -6.26 1.68
C GLY A 316 -31.61 -6.14 0.18
N PHE A 317 -30.38 -6.47 -0.24
CA PHE A 317 -29.93 -6.41 -1.62
C PHE A 317 -30.06 -7.75 -2.35
N SER A 318 -30.14 -8.87 -1.63
CA SER A 318 -30.18 -10.23 -2.20
C SER A 318 -29.02 -10.50 -3.18
N ALA A 319 -27.86 -9.90 -2.92
CA ALA A 319 -26.68 -10.00 -3.77
C ALA A 319 -25.39 -9.75 -2.98
N VAL A 320 -24.28 -10.33 -3.47
CA VAL A 320 -22.93 -10.13 -2.96
C VAL A 320 -22.17 -9.17 -3.89
N PRO A 321 -21.66 -8.03 -3.40
CA PRO A 321 -20.78 -7.17 -4.20
C PRO A 321 -19.49 -7.91 -4.56
N PRO A 322 -18.85 -7.62 -5.71
CA PRO A 322 -17.62 -8.29 -6.12
C PRO A 322 -16.39 -7.89 -5.28
N LEU A 323 -16.42 -6.73 -4.63
CA LEU A 323 -15.36 -6.19 -3.76
C LEU A 323 -13.99 -6.12 -4.45
N VAL A 324 -13.78 -5.15 -5.34
CA VAL A 324 -12.47 -4.94 -5.98
C VAL A 324 -11.49 -4.38 -4.95
N THR A 325 -10.72 -5.27 -4.30
CA THR A 325 -9.76 -4.88 -3.26
C THR A 325 -8.35 -4.67 -3.77
N ASP A 326 -7.99 -5.25 -4.92
CA ASP A 326 -6.67 -5.11 -5.54
C ASP A 326 -6.77 -5.28 -7.07
N ILE A 327 -5.75 -4.79 -7.76
CA ILE A 327 -5.51 -4.88 -9.20
C ILE A 327 -4.01 -5.08 -9.44
N ASP A 328 -3.65 -5.91 -10.41
CA ASP A 328 -2.25 -6.16 -10.80
C ASP A 328 -2.08 -5.98 -12.31
N LEU A 329 -0.90 -5.53 -12.75
CA LEU A 329 -0.60 -5.10 -14.14
C LEU A 329 0.53 -5.87 -14.81
#